data_AF-A0A2G9Q225-F1
#
_entry.id   AF-A0A2G9Q225-F1
#
_cell.length_a   1.000
_cell.length_b   1.000
_cell.length_c   1.000
_cell.angle_alpha   90.00
_cell.angle_beta   90.00
_cell.angle_gamma   90.00
#
_symmetry.space_group_name_H-M   'P 1'
#
loop_
_entity.id
_entity.type
_entity.pdbx_description
1 polymer ?
#
loop_
_entity_poly.entity_id
_entity_poly.type
_entity_poly.pdbx_seq_one_letter_code
_entity_poly.pdbx_strand_id
1 'polypeptide(L)'
;AGGVSSAAVADAILDAVVGFVKSKSAVTVQHVTLVIFQPQMLKDFHNSMKKKEPPPAAKQPWFSRISATIFGKSQSDKNNSKEEEEEEEEEPKVFELRENIEPAIIHLCAESRESVKAASDWLQYLITKDQHDNTITDTWIQELDDEGHYVLAQLQRLHGVHIIFDSPHSTIKVTGRTRDVLEVSNKIQAMIKGVRDKKTREREAELYSNVVEWGYYQGTNFIPFDKMTNLELEKSYSEKGPVDIDIA
;
A
#
# COMPACT_ATOMS: atom_id res chain seq x y z
N ALA A 1 -40.05 -15.18 -21.03
CA ALA A 1 -39.95 -16.41 -20.22
C ALA A 1 -40.69 -16.20 -18.90
N GLY A 2 -41.54 -17.14 -18.48
CA GLY A 2 -42.11 -17.21 -17.13
C GLY A 2 -43.61 -16.94 -16.98
N GLY A 3 -44.22 -16.01 -17.74
CA GLY A 3 -45.66 -15.70 -17.60
C GLY A 3 -46.09 -15.11 -16.24
N VAL A 4 -45.15 -14.90 -15.32
CA VAL A 4 -45.36 -14.32 -13.98
C VAL A 4 -45.07 -12.82 -14.04
N SER A 5 -45.84 -12.01 -13.33
CA SER A 5 -45.62 -10.57 -13.26
C SER A 5 -44.30 -10.25 -12.54
N SER A 6 -43.63 -9.18 -12.98
CA SER A 6 -42.42 -8.63 -12.34
C SER A 6 -42.59 -8.37 -10.85
N ALA A 7 -43.78 -7.92 -10.44
CA ALA A 7 -44.14 -7.74 -9.03
C ALA A 7 -44.17 -9.06 -8.24
N ALA A 8 -44.77 -10.13 -8.80
CA ALA A 8 -44.82 -11.43 -8.15
C ALA A 8 -43.42 -12.06 -8.02
N VAL A 9 -42.56 -11.86 -9.02
CA VAL A 9 -41.14 -12.25 -8.94
C VAL A 9 -40.42 -11.48 -7.83
N ALA A 10 -40.63 -10.16 -7.73
CA ALA A 10 -40.04 -9.34 -6.69
C ALA A 10 -40.48 -9.76 -5.28
N ASP A 11 -41.78 -9.99 -5.10
CA ASP A 11 -42.34 -10.44 -3.83
C ASP A 11 -41.73 -11.79 -3.42
N ALA A 12 -41.67 -12.76 -4.33
CA ALA A 12 -41.12 -14.09 -4.06
C ALA A 12 -39.64 -14.05 -3.66
N ILE A 13 -38.81 -13.25 -4.34
CA ILE A 13 -37.39 -13.07 -4.00
C ILE A 13 -37.25 -12.48 -2.59
N LEU A 14 -38.00 -11.42 -2.28
CA LEU A 14 -37.95 -10.77 -0.97
C LEU A 14 -38.50 -11.67 0.14
N ASP A 15 -39.53 -12.49 -0.13
CA ASP A 15 -40.05 -13.46 0.84
C ASP A 15 -39.05 -14.58 1.12
N ALA A 16 -38.28 -15.02 0.12
CA ALA A 16 -37.21 -15.98 0.32
C ALA A 16 -36.11 -15.42 1.24
N VAL A 17 -35.72 -14.15 1.05
CA VAL A 17 -34.74 -13.48 1.93
C VAL A 17 -35.29 -13.32 3.35
N VAL A 18 -36.54 -12.89 3.51
CA VAL A 18 -37.19 -12.78 4.81
C VAL A 18 -37.32 -14.15 5.48
N GLY A 19 -37.65 -15.20 4.73
CA GLY A 19 -37.72 -16.57 5.20
C GLY A 19 -36.37 -17.09 5.66
N PHE A 20 -35.30 -16.78 4.92
CA PHE A 20 -33.93 -17.08 5.29
C PHE A 20 -33.53 -16.40 6.61
N VAL A 21 -33.78 -15.09 6.76
CA VAL A 21 -33.49 -14.34 8.00
C VAL A 21 -34.28 -14.88 9.20
N LYS A 22 -35.52 -15.32 9.00
CA LYS A 22 -36.36 -15.92 10.05
C LYS A 22 -35.96 -17.36 10.40
N SER A 23 -35.27 -18.05 9.51
CA SER A 23 -34.82 -19.41 9.75
C SER A 23 -33.65 -19.40 10.76
N LYS A 24 -33.81 -20.07 11.91
CA LYS A 24 -32.81 -20.11 13.00
C LYS A 24 -31.59 -21.00 12.70
N SER A 25 -31.15 -21.08 11.45
CA SER A 25 -29.89 -21.77 11.10
C SER A 25 -28.72 -20.80 11.25
N ALA A 26 -27.62 -21.28 11.86
CA ALA A 26 -26.43 -20.51 12.22
C ALA A 26 -26.05 -19.46 11.16
N VAL A 27 -26.15 -18.18 11.55
CA VAL A 27 -26.11 -17.02 10.65
C VAL A 27 -24.67 -16.61 10.39
N THR A 28 -24.12 -16.99 9.23
CA THR A 28 -22.82 -16.50 8.71
C THR A 28 -23.01 -15.52 7.54
N VAL A 29 -24.23 -15.37 7.02
CA VAL A 29 -24.53 -14.50 5.87
C VAL A 29 -24.77 -13.07 6.34
N GLN A 30 -23.83 -12.17 6.02
CA GLN A 30 -23.92 -10.75 6.37
C GLN A 30 -24.52 -9.88 5.25
N HIS A 31 -24.37 -10.29 3.99
CA HIS A 31 -24.79 -9.52 2.82
C HIS A 31 -25.50 -10.38 1.78
N VAL A 32 -26.57 -9.83 1.20
CA VAL A 32 -27.30 -10.42 0.07
C VAL A 32 -27.40 -9.37 -1.03
N THR A 33 -26.76 -9.62 -2.17
CA THR A 33 -26.79 -8.73 -3.34
C THR A 33 -27.75 -9.28 -4.37
N LEU A 34 -28.70 -8.46 -4.82
CA LEU A 34 -29.64 -8.80 -5.89
C LEU A 34 -29.32 -8.00 -7.14
N VAL A 35 -29.17 -8.68 -8.27
CA VAL A 35 -28.94 -8.05 -9.58
C VAL A 35 -30.19 -8.12 -10.43
N ILE A 36 -30.69 -6.94 -10.83
CA ILE A 36 -31.87 -6.79 -11.70
C ILE A 36 -31.39 -6.41 -13.10
N PHE A 37 -31.47 -7.35 -14.04
CA PHE A 37 -30.99 -7.15 -15.41
C PHE A 37 -32.00 -6.45 -16.33
N GLN A 38 -33.24 -6.26 -15.87
CA GLN A 38 -34.33 -5.67 -16.63
C GLN A 38 -34.77 -4.34 -16.01
N PRO A 39 -34.49 -3.18 -16.65
CA PRO A 39 -34.78 -1.86 -16.09
C PRO A 39 -36.25 -1.68 -15.67
N GLN A 40 -37.19 -2.25 -16.43
CA GLN A 40 -38.62 -2.21 -16.16
C GLN A 40 -39.02 -2.90 -14.84
N MET A 41 -38.22 -3.86 -14.36
CA MET A 41 -38.50 -4.56 -13.11
C MET A 41 -38.08 -3.76 -11.88
N LEU A 42 -37.25 -2.73 -12.03
CA LEU A 42 -36.70 -1.96 -10.91
C LEU A 42 -37.81 -1.27 -10.09
N LYS A 43 -38.81 -0.71 -10.79
CA LYS A 43 -39.95 -0.02 -10.16
C LYS A 43 -40.78 -0.98 -9.30
N ASP A 44 -41.07 -2.16 -9.83
CA ASP A 44 -41.86 -3.17 -9.11
C ASP A 44 -41.08 -3.74 -7.93
N PHE A 45 -39.77 -3.92 -8.10
CA PHE A 45 -38.89 -4.38 -7.03
C PHE A 45 -38.82 -3.37 -5.87
N HIS A 46 -38.65 -2.10 -6.20
CA HIS A 46 -38.64 -1.01 -5.24
C HIS A 46 -39.98 -0.87 -4.50
N ASN A 47 -41.10 -1.02 -5.20
CA ASN A 47 -42.43 -0.99 -4.58
C ASN A 47 -42.64 -2.17 -3.62
N SER A 48 -42.16 -3.37 -4.00
CA SER A 48 -42.21 -4.55 -3.14
C SER A 48 -41.35 -4.39 -1.87
N MET A 49 -40.15 -3.80 -1.99
CA MET A 49 -39.31 -3.48 -0.82
C MET A 49 -40.03 -2.53 0.15
N LYS A 50 -40.61 -1.42 -0.36
CA LYS A 50 -41.35 -0.45 0.47
C LYS A 50 -42.55 -1.08 1.18
N LYS A 51 -43.25 -2.01 0.53
CA LYS A 51 -44.38 -2.72 1.13
C LYS A 51 -43.98 -3.62 2.30
N LYS A 52 -42.74 -4.10 2.32
CA LYS A 52 -42.20 -4.99 3.36
C LYS A 52 -41.39 -4.25 4.43
N GLU A 53 -41.32 -2.93 4.34
CA GLU A 53 -40.74 -2.07 5.37
C GLU A 53 -41.62 -2.11 6.64
N PRO A 54 -41.06 -2.37 7.82
CA PRO A 54 -41.83 -2.32 9.06
C PRO A 54 -42.31 -0.89 9.34
N PRO A 55 -43.48 -0.68 9.98
CA PRO A 55 -43.90 0.65 10.40
C PRO A 55 -42.86 1.29 11.31
N PRO A 56 -42.71 2.63 11.31
CA PRO A 56 -41.64 3.31 12.01
C PRO A 56 -41.76 3.11 13.52
N ALA A 57 -41.01 2.14 14.05
CA ALA A 57 -40.75 2.00 15.46
C ALA A 57 -39.79 3.12 15.90
N ALA A 58 -40.04 3.66 17.10
CA ALA A 58 -39.34 4.79 17.66
C ALA A 58 -37.81 4.69 17.54
N LYS A 59 -37.22 5.81 17.11
CA LYS A 59 -35.78 6.03 16.88
C LYS A 59 -34.91 5.49 18.02
N GLN A 60 -33.96 4.62 17.70
CA GLN A 60 -32.69 4.55 18.42
C GLN A 60 -31.53 4.87 17.45
N PRO A 61 -30.64 5.83 17.81
CA PRO A 61 -29.58 6.29 16.93
C PRO A 61 -28.36 5.37 17.06
N TRP A 62 -28.03 4.64 16.00
CA TRP A 62 -26.84 3.77 15.95
C TRP A 62 -25.66 4.35 15.16
N PHE A 63 -25.77 5.60 14.68
CA PHE A 63 -24.66 6.31 14.04
C PHE A 63 -23.90 7.19 15.03
N SER A 64 -23.27 6.58 16.03
CA SER A 64 -22.22 7.23 16.82
C SER A 64 -21.46 6.18 17.61
N ARG A 65 -20.43 5.59 16.99
CA ARG A 65 -19.19 5.06 17.59
C ARG A 65 -18.48 4.12 16.62
N ILE A 66 -17.63 4.70 15.77
CA ILE A 66 -16.48 3.97 15.24
C ILE A 66 -15.27 4.69 15.83
N SER A 67 -14.92 4.28 17.04
CA SER A 67 -13.65 4.59 17.70
C SER A 67 -13.14 3.28 18.29
N ALA A 68 -11.98 2.86 17.82
CA ALA A 68 -11.06 1.91 18.45
C ALA A 68 -11.51 0.45 18.66
N THR A 69 -10.49 -0.42 18.58
CA THR A 69 -10.44 -1.78 19.15
C THR A 69 -10.92 -2.93 18.24
N ILE A 70 -10.03 -3.41 17.37
CA ILE A 70 -9.95 -4.84 17.07
C ILE A 70 -8.71 -5.37 17.81
N PHE A 71 -8.91 -5.71 19.09
CA PHE A 71 -8.02 -6.60 19.83
C PHE A 71 -8.69 -7.98 19.81
N GLY A 72 -8.07 -8.92 19.09
CA GLY A 72 -8.45 -10.33 19.14
C GLY A 72 -7.97 -10.95 20.45
N LYS A 73 -8.90 -11.26 21.35
CA LYS A 73 -8.65 -12.17 22.47
C LYS A 73 -8.91 -13.59 22.01
N SER A 74 -7.84 -14.37 21.86
CA SER A 74 -7.92 -15.83 21.99
C SER A 74 -7.72 -16.20 23.45
N GLN A 75 -8.54 -17.13 23.92
CA GLN A 75 -8.68 -17.58 25.29
C GLN A 75 -7.75 -18.79 25.53
N SER A 76 -6.92 -18.75 26.56
CA SER A 76 -6.40 -19.96 27.21
C SER A 76 -6.00 -19.68 28.66
N ASP A 77 -6.03 -20.74 29.45
CA ASP A 77 -6.28 -20.80 30.88
C ASP A 77 -5.20 -20.25 31.82
N LYS A 78 -5.68 -19.87 33.01
CA LYS A 78 -4.92 -19.47 34.19
C LYS A 78 -3.93 -20.56 34.63
N ASN A 79 -2.71 -20.17 35.01
CA ASN A 79 -2.12 -20.47 36.32
C ASN A 79 -0.79 -19.71 36.57
N ASN A 80 -0.78 -18.98 37.70
CA ASN A 80 0.31 -18.58 38.60
C ASN A 80 1.70 -18.08 38.12
N SER A 81 1.94 -16.81 38.51
CA SER A 81 3.13 -16.24 39.17
C SER A 81 4.49 -16.28 38.47
N LYS A 82 4.92 -15.12 37.95
CA LYS A 82 6.07 -14.34 38.45
C LYS A 82 6.21 -13.05 37.64
N GLU A 83 6.57 -11.98 38.35
CA GLU A 83 7.00 -10.70 37.80
C GLU A 83 8.30 -10.91 37.01
N GLU A 84 8.26 -10.67 35.70
CA GLU A 84 9.42 -10.40 34.87
C GLU A 84 9.08 -9.16 34.04
N GLU A 85 9.99 -8.19 34.04
CA GLU A 85 9.90 -6.95 33.27
C GLU A 85 9.89 -7.31 31.78
N GLU A 86 8.72 -7.23 31.13
CA GLU A 86 8.59 -7.37 29.68
C GLU A 86 9.09 -6.06 29.04
N GLU A 87 10.27 -6.11 28.42
CA GLU A 87 10.65 -5.16 27.37
C GLU A 87 9.55 -5.18 26.30
N GLU A 88 8.88 -4.04 26.09
CA GLU A 88 7.95 -3.87 24.98
C GLU A 88 8.70 -4.09 23.66
N GLU A 89 8.63 -5.30 23.09
CA GLU A 89 9.00 -5.55 21.72
C GLU A 89 8.12 -4.65 20.83
N GLU A 90 8.66 -3.52 20.37
CA GLU A 90 8.01 -2.69 19.36
C GLU A 90 7.75 -3.57 18.13
N GLU A 91 6.47 -3.87 17.86
CA GLU A 91 6.08 -4.58 16.64
C GLU A 91 6.75 -3.91 15.43
N PRO A 92 7.33 -4.69 14.49
CA PRO A 92 8.03 -4.13 13.35
C PRO A 92 7.10 -3.18 12.61
N LYS A 93 7.46 -1.89 12.59
CA LYS A 93 6.69 -0.83 11.95
C LYS A 93 6.75 -1.02 10.44
N VAL A 94 5.89 -1.88 9.92
CA VAL A 94 5.72 -2.10 8.48
C VAL A 94 4.98 -0.89 7.92
N PHE A 95 5.67 -0.10 7.11
CA PHE A 95 5.11 1.07 6.46
C PHE A 95 4.64 0.67 5.06
N GLU A 96 3.33 0.63 4.86
CA GLU A 96 2.71 0.37 3.55
C GLU A 96 2.32 1.68 2.88
N LEU A 97 2.69 1.85 1.61
CA LEU A 97 2.23 2.98 0.81
C LEU A 97 0.74 2.78 0.47
N ARG A 98 -0.13 3.41 1.26
CA ARG A 98 -1.59 3.18 1.34
C ARG A 98 -2.44 3.54 0.10
N GLU A 99 -1.83 3.80 -1.05
CA GLU A 99 -2.60 3.93 -2.30
C GLU A 99 -2.97 2.54 -2.82
N ASN A 100 -4.04 1.98 -2.24
CA ASN A 100 -4.56 0.67 -2.60
C ASN A 100 -5.05 0.67 -4.05
N ILE A 101 -4.45 -0.21 -4.86
CA ILE A 101 -4.93 -0.53 -6.20
C ILE A 101 -6.39 -1.00 -6.09
N GLU A 102 -7.30 -0.37 -6.84
CA GLU A 102 -8.72 -0.79 -6.84
C GLU A 102 -8.84 -2.25 -7.29
N PRO A 103 -9.49 -3.13 -6.51
CA PRO A 103 -9.58 -4.54 -6.84
C PRO A 103 -10.47 -4.77 -8.07
N ALA A 104 -9.97 -5.53 -9.03
CA ALA A 104 -10.78 -6.00 -10.15
C ALA A 104 -11.70 -7.15 -9.69
N ILE A 105 -13.01 -7.00 -9.89
CA ILE A 105 -14.00 -8.03 -9.54
C ILE A 105 -14.32 -8.85 -10.79
N ILE A 106 -14.03 -10.15 -10.76
CA ILE A 106 -14.33 -11.08 -11.86
C ILE A 106 -15.43 -12.05 -11.41
N HIS A 107 -16.57 -12.01 -12.10
CA HIS A 107 -17.67 -12.95 -11.88
C HIS A 107 -17.56 -14.14 -12.83
N LEU A 108 -17.49 -15.35 -12.29
CA LEU A 108 -17.44 -16.59 -13.05
C LEU A 108 -18.82 -17.26 -13.05
N CYS A 109 -19.31 -17.62 -14.24
CA CYS A 109 -20.58 -18.34 -14.42
C CYS A 109 -20.36 -19.50 -15.40
N ALA A 110 -20.76 -20.71 -15.00
CA ALA A 110 -20.67 -21.90 -15.83
C ALA A 110 -21.83 -22.86 -15.52
N GLU A 111 -22.00 -23.88 -16.37
CA GLU A 111 -23.07 -24.88 -16.27
C GLU A 111 -22.98 -25.80 -15.04
N SER A 112 -21.78 -25.94 -14.45
CA SER A 112 -21.52 -26.76 -13.28
C SER A 112 -20.54 -26.10 -12.32
N ARG A 113 -20.55 -26.53 -11.04
CA ARG A 113 -19.62 -26.03 -10.01
C ARG A 113 -18.18 -26.40 -10.34
N GLU A 114 -17.98 -27.57 -10.95
CA GLU A 114 -16.69 -28.09 -11.37
C GLU A 114 -16.08 -27.18 -12.44
N SER A 115 -16.90 -26.73 -13.41
CA SER A 115 -16.46 -25.80 -14.45
C SER A 115 -16.11 -24.42 -13.90
N VAL A 116 -16.88 -23.90 -12.92
CA VAL A 116 -16.52 -22.64 -12.22
C VAL A 116 -15.20 -22.79 -11.48
N LYS A 117 -15.00 -23.91 -10.76
CA LYS A 117 -13.77 -24.16 -10.02
C LYS A 117 -12.57 -24.27 -10.97
N ALA A 118 -12.70 -25.03 -12.06
CA ALA A 118 -11.63 -25.18 -13.04
C ALA A 118 -11.23 -23.83 -13.67
N ALA A 119 -12.21 -22.99 -14.01
CA ALA A 119 -11.94 -21.64 -14.53
C ALA A 119 -11.27 -20.74 -13.46
N SER A 120 -11.72 -20.83 -12.21
CA SER A 120 -11.11 -20.10 -11.08
C SER A 120 -9.66 -20.51 -10.86
N ASP A 121 -9.37 -21.81 -10.80
CA ASP A 121 -8.02 -22.34 -10.59
C ASP A 121 -7.08 -21.95 -11.76
N TRP A 122 -7.59 -21.99 -13.00
CA TRP A 122 -6.85 -21.57 -14.18
C TRP A 122 -6.53 -20.07 -14.17
N LEU A 123 -7.50 -19.23 -13.81
CA LEU A 123 -7.30 -17.79 -13.69
C LEU A 123 -6.30 -17.45 -12.57
N GLN A 124 -6.43 -18.12 -11.41
CA GLN A 124 -5.49 -18.00 -10.30
C GLN A 124 -4.07 -18.36 -10.76
N TYR A 125 -3.92 -19.47 -11.47
CA TYR A 125 -2.63 -19.89 -12.03
C TYR A 125 -2.04 -18.83 -12.96
N LEU A 126 -2.84 -18.26 -13.87
CA LEU A 126 -2.35 -17.22 -14.78
C LEU A 126 -1.91 -15.96 -14.04
N ILE A 127 -2.66 -15.52 -13.03
CA ILE A 127 -2.32 -14.35 -12.22
C ILE A 127 -1.03 -14.59 -11.46
N THR A 128 -0.94 -15.71 -10.72
CA THR A 128 0.24 -16.02 -9.91
C THR A 128 1.47 -16.26 -10.78
N LYS A 129 1.32 -16.80 -11.99
CA LYS A 129 2.44 -17.04 -12.92
C LYS A 129 3.10 -15.76 -13.42
N ASP A 130 2.33 -14.69 -13.64
CA ASP A 130 2.84 -13.41 -14.14
C ASP A 130 3.24 -12.44 -13.00
N GLN A 131 2.98 -12.83 -11.74
CA GLN A 131 3.42 -12.10 -10.56
C GLN A 131 4.85 -12.47 -10.16
N HIS A 132 5.57 -11.47 -9.69
CA HIS A 132 6.90 -11.58 -9.15
C HIS A 132 7.05 -10.66 -7.94
N ASP A 133 7.98 -10.99 -7.06
CA ASP A 133 8.39 -10.15 -5.96
C ASP A 133 9.90 -9.99 -5.93
N ASN A 134 10.36 -8.80 -5.56
CA ASN A 134 11.75 -8.51 -5.33
C ASN A 134 11.91 -7.77 -3.99
N THR A 135 12.98 -8.10 -3.28
CA THR A 135 13.28 -7.55 -1.95
C THR A 135 14.64 -6.88 -2.00
N ILE A 136 14.69 -5.59 -1.64
CA ILE A 136 15.90 -4.78 -1.62
C ILE A 136 16.22 -4.44 -0.17
N THR A 137 17.39 -4.87 0.31
CA THR A 137 17.86 -4.58 1.67
C THR A 137 19.09 -3.68 1.57
N ASP A 138 19.00 -2.48 2.16
CA ASP A 138 20.07 -1.49 2.17
C ASP A 138 19.86 -0.49 3.31
N THR A 139 20.88 -0.26 4.13
CA THR A 139 20.82 0.67 5.27
C THR A 139 20.47 2.10 4.87
N TRP A 140 20.80 2.53 3.65
CA TRP A 140 20.50 3.87 3.14
C TRP A 140 19.02 4.07 2.82
N ILE A 141 18.20 3.03 2.85
CA ILE A 141 16.73 3.15 2.72
C ILE A 141 16.14 4.03 3.84
N GLN A 142 16.73 3.99 5.03
CA GLN A 142 16.27 4.81 6.17
C GLN A 142 16.55 6.31 5.98
N GLU A 143 17.43 6.67 5.05
CA GLU A 143 17.83 8.04 4.74
C GLU A 143 17.05 8.64 3.57
N LEU A 144 16.03 7.93 3.06
CA LEU A 144 15.08 8.49 2.09
C LEU A 144 14.27 9.60 2.76
N ASP A 145 14.19 10.75 2.09
CA ASP A 145 13.43 11.90 2.53
C ASP A 145 12.00 11.87 1.96
N ASP A 146 11.21 12.91 2.29
CA ASP A 146 9.83 13.05 1.83
C ASP A 146 9.71 13.04 0.29
N GLU A 147 10.70 13.59 -0.41
CA GLU A 147 10.76 13.54 -1.87
C GLU A 147 10.98 12.11 -2.36
N GLY A 148 11.92 11.37 -1.74
CA GLY A 148 12.11 9.96 -1.98
C GLY A 148 10.82 9.15 -1.78
N HIS A 149 10.12 9.36 -0.66
CA HIS A 149 8.85 8.69 -0.37
C HIS A 149 7.75 9.06 -1.38
N TYR A 150 7.70 10.32 -1.83
CA TYR A 150 6.78 10.74 -2.88
C TYR A 150 7.07 10.02 -4.21
N VAL A 151 8.33 9.94 -4.62
CA VAL A 151 8.72 9.21 -5.84
C VAL A 151 8.32 7.74 -5.76
N LEU A 152 8.48 7.10 -4.60
CA LEU A 152 8.08 5.71 -4.38
C LEU A 152 6.57 5.51 -4.53
N ALA A 153 5.76 6.41 -3.96
CA ALA A 153 4.30 6.40 -4.15
C ALA A 153 3.91 6.55 -5.64
N GLN A 154 4.61 7.44 -6.36
CA GLN A 154 4.39 7.63 -7.79
C GLN A 154 4.77 6.40 -8.61
N LEU A 155 5.86 5.71 -8.27
CA LEU A 155 6.25 4.44 -8.90
C LEU A 155 5.22 3.36 -8.66
N GLN A 156 4.69 3.27 -7.44
CA GLN A 156 3.61 2.34 -7.10
C GLN A 156 2.41 2.51 -8.01
N ARG A 157 1.93 3.76 -8.12
CA ARG A 157 0.76 4.12 -8.93
C ARG A 157 0.98 3.95 -10.44
N LEU A 158 2.13 4.39 -10.94
CA LEU A 158 2.42 4.37 -12.38
C LEU A 158 2.57 2.95 -12.92
N HIS A 159 3.22 2.07 -12.15
CA HIS A 159 3.56 0.71 -12.57
C HIS A 159 2.58 -0.34 -12.05
N GLY A 160 1.59 0.05 -11.23
CA GLY A 160 0.63 -0.90 -10.64
C GLY A 160 1.30 -1.97 -9.78
N VAL A 161 2.44 -1.65 -9.18
CA VAL A 161 3.13 -2.51 -8.23
C VAL A 161 2.64 -2.21 -6.83
N HIS A 162 3.00 -3.04 -5.86
CA HIS A 162 2.76 -2.81 -4.45
C HIS A 162 4.10 -2.81 -3.72
N ILE A 163 4.34 -1.76 -2.93
CA ILE A 163 5.63 -1.49 -2.28
C ILE A 163 5.42 -1.46 -0.76
N ILE A 164 6.13 -2.34 -0.08
CA ILE A 164 6.08 -2.49 1.38
C ILE A 164 7.44 -2.12 1.95
N PHE A 165 7.46 -1.24 2.95
CA PHE A 165 8.66 -0.89 3.71
C PHE A 165 8.68 -1.65 5.03
N ASP A 166 9.77 -2.37 5.22
CA ASP A 166 10.14 -3.00 6.47
C ASP A 166 11.23 -2.14 7.10
N SER A 167 10.79 -1.17 7.92
CA SER A 167 11.67 -0.18 8.56
C SER A 167 12.74 -0.82 9.47
N PRO A 168 12.39 -1.78 10.35
CA PRO A 168 13.38 -2.48 11.18
C PRO A 168 14.51 -3.12 10.39
N HIS A 169 14.19 -3.72 9.24
CA HIS A 169 15.17 -4.43 8.41
C HIS A 169 15.74 -3.58 7.27
N SER A 170 15.43 -2.27 7.21
CA SER A 170 15.82 -1.39 6.11
C SER A 170 15.57 -2.03 4.74
N THR A 171 14.38 -2.59 4.58
CA THR A 171 14.05 -3.44 3.44
C THR A 171 12.82 -2.91 2.72
N ILE A 172 12.87 -2.93 1.39
CA ILE A 172 11.75 -2.60 0.52
C ILE A 172 11.38 -3.85 -0.26
N LYS A 173 10.14 -4.28 -0.13
CA LYS A 173 9.56 -5.35 -0.95
C LYS A 173 8.68 -4.76 -2.03
N VAL A 174 8.95 -5.13 -3.29
CA VAL A 174 8.17 -4.73 -4.46
C VAL A 174 7.48 -5.98 -5.02
N THR A 175 6.16 -5.96 -5.10
CA THR A 175 5.36 -7.05 -5.69
C THR A 175 4.55 -6.54 -6.86
N GLY A 176 4.37 -7.36 -7.90
CA GLY A 176 3.64 -6.96 -9.09
C GLY A 176 4.00 -7.82 -10.29
N ARG A 177 3.82 -7.29 -11.49
CA ARG A 177 4.21 -7.99 -12.71
C ARG A 177 5.72 -7.99 -12.89
N THR A 178 6.31 -9.09 -13.37
CA THR A 178 7.77 -9.25 -13.50
C THR A 178 8.50 -8.07 -14.15
N ARG A 179 7.94 -7.52 -15.25
CA ARG A 179 8.54 -6.37 -15.95
C ARG A 179 8.54 -5.10 -15.10
N ASP A 180 7.42 -4.83 -14.46
CA ASP A 180 7.20 -3.64 -13.65
C ASP A 180 8.01 -3.71 -12.36
N VAL A 181 8.07 -4.89 -11.73
CA VAL A 181 8.92 -5.15 -10.56
C VAL A 181 10.39 -4.89 -10.88
N LEU A 182 10.90 -5.36 -12.02
CA LEU A 182 12.28 -5.12 -12.42
C LEU A 182 12.56 -3.63 -12.64
N GLU A 183 11.70 -2.93 -13.36
CA GLU A 183 11.88 -1.50 -13.64
C GLU A 183 11.85 -0.67 -12.35
N VAL A 184 10.86 -0.91 -11.49
CA VAL A 184 10.71 -0.21 -10.21
C VAL A 184 11.90 -0.53 -9.29
N SER A 185 12.32 -1.79 -9.22
CA SER A 185 13.48 -2.20 -8.41
C SER A 185 14.76 -1.46 -8.83
N ASN A 186 15.00 -1.34 -10.15
CA ASN A 186 16.17 -0.62 -10.66
C ASN A 186 16.12 0.87 -10.31
N LYS A 187 14.94 1.50 -10.38
CA LYS A 187 14.76 2.91 -9.98
C LYS A 187 15.01 3.10 -8.48
N ILE A 188 14.48 2.21 -7.65
CA ILE A 188 14.69 2.23 -6.19
C ILE A 188 16.19 2.08 -5.87
N GLN A 189 16.88 1.13 -6.50
CA GLN A 189 18.34 0.96 -6.32
C GLN A 189 19.11 2.21 -6.75
N ALA A 190 18.71 2.88 -7.83
CA ALA A 190 19.34 4.13 -8.26
C ALA A 190 19.11 5.27 -7.24
N MET A 191 17.91 5.36 -6.66
CA MET A 191 17.61 6.34 -5.60
C MET A 191 18.47 6.09 -4.36
N ILE A 192 18.52 4.86 -3.87
CA ILE A 192 19.35 4.46 -2.72
C ILE A 192 20.82 4.78 -2.99
N LYS A 193 21.32 4.50 -4.20
CA LYS A 193 22.67 4.87 -4.62
C LYS A 193 22.87 6.40 -4.58
N GLY A 194 21.90 7.18 -5.07
CA GLY A 194 21.96 8.64 -5.02
C GLY A 194 22.07 9.19 -3.60
N VAL A 195 21.30 8.64 -2.66
CA VAL A 195 21.39 9.00 -1.22
C VAL A 195 22.77 8.68 -0.67
N ARG A 196 23.29 7.47 -0.93
CA ARG A 196 24.63 7.04 -0.51
C ARG A 196 25.72 7.96 -1.07
N ASP A 197 25.68 8.26 -2.36
CA ASP A 197 26.70 9.06 -3.04
C ASP A 197 26.69 10.51 -2.50
N LYS A 198 25.50 11.09 -2.30
CA LYS A 198 25.33 12.41 -1.68
C LYS A 198 25.91 12.46 -0.27
N LYS A 199 25.52 11.53 0.60
CA LYS A 199 26.00 11.48 2.00
C LYS A 199 27.50 11.21 2.09
N THR A 200 28.04 10.39 1.20
CA THR A 200 29.48 10.14 1.12
C THR A 200 30.22 11.40 0.70
N ARG A 201 29.74 12.10 -0.33
CA ARG A 201 30.33 13.35 -0.80
C ARG A 201 30.28 14.44 0.28
N GLU A 202 29.17 14.56 1.02
CA GLU A 202 29.05 15.49 2.15
C GLU A 202 30.06 15.19 3.26
N ARG A 203 30.24 13.91 3.63
CA ARG A 203 31.24 13.48 4.61
C ARG A 203 32.66 13.76 4.15
N GLU A 204 32.96 13.49 2.87
CA GLU A 204 34.26 13.83 2.30
C GLU A 204 34.51 15.33 2.34
N ALA A 205 33.54 16.15 1.93
CA ALA A 205 33.67 17.61 1.95
C ALA A 205 34.00 18.14 3.36
N GLU A 206 33.34 17.60 4.39
CA GLU A 206 33.59 17.92 5.79
C GLU A 206 35.01 17.54 6.24
N LEU A 207 35.49 16.36 5.84
CA LEU A 207 36.85 15.91 6.17
C LEU A 207 37.90 16.79 5.50
N TYR A 208 37.74 17.09 4.20
CA TYR A 208 38.69 17.91 3.46
C TYR A 208 38.71 19.36 3.94
N SER A 209 37.56 19.94 4.32
CA SER A 209 37.54 21.30 4.89
C SER A 209 38.32 21.42 6.19
N ASN A 210 38.57 20.31 6.92
CA ASN A 210 39.40 20.32 8.12
C ASN A 210 40.91 20.24 7.82
N VAL A 211 41.30 19.92 6.59
CA VAL A 211 42.71 19.68 6.21
C VAL A 211 43.22 20.71 5.21
N VAL A 212 42.37 21.16 4.30
CA VAL A 212 42.71 22.09 3.21
C VAL A 212 41.63 23.17 3.09
N GLU A 213 42.08 24.42 2.91
CA GLU A 213 41.21 25.57 2.67
C GLU A 213 41.61 26.27 1.36
N TRP A 214 40.89 25.95 0.29
CA TRP A 214 40.96 26.63 -0.99
C TRP A 214 40.15 27.93 -0.93
N GLY A 215 40.66 28.96 -1.57
CA GLY A 215 40.01 30.27 -1.62
C GLY A 215 40.62 31.15 -2.70
N TYR A 216 40.10 32.37 -2.81
CA TYR A 216 40.61 33.37 -3.74
C TYR A 216 40.90 34.69 -3.01
N TYR A 217 41.70 35.54 -3.64
CA TYR A 217 41.98 36.87 -3.13
C TYR A 217 41.10 37.91 -3.80
N GLN A 218 40.41 38.71 -2.97
CA GLN A 218 39.74 39.93 -3.40
C GLN A 218 40.51 41.12 -2.82
N GLY A 219 41.43 41.67 -3.62
CA GLY A 219 42.41 42.66 -3.13
C GLY A 219 43.40 42.01 -2.15
N THR A 220 43.36 42.41 -0.89
CA THR A 220 44.19 41.85 0.19
C THR A 220 43.48 40.79 1.03
N ASN A 221 42.18 40.60 0.84
CA ASN A 221 41.40 39.69 1.65
C ASN A 221 41.36 38.31 1.01
N PHE A 222 41.74 37.29 1.78
CA PHE A 222 41.53 35.89 1.41
C PHE A 222 40.08 35.50 1.76
N ILE A 223 39.36 34.97 0.77
CA ILE A 223 37.98 34.51 0.91
C ILE A 223 37.97 33.00 0.65
N PRO A 224 37.68 32.16 1.67
CA PRO A 224 37.62 30.71 1.49
C PRO A 224 36.36 30.32 0.71
N PHE A 225 36.46 29.25 -0.07
CA PHE A 225 35.31 28.63 -0.73
C PHE A 225 34.46 27.81 0.24
N ASP A 226 33.22 27.49 -0.15
CA ASP A 226 32.41 26.54 0.61
C ASP A 226 33.00 25.12 0.56
N LYS A 227 32.62 24.27 1.53
CA LYS A 227 33.18 22.94 1.67
C LYS A 227 33.05 22.04 0.44
N MET A 228 32.00 22.22 -0.37
CA MET A 228 31.79 21.41 -1.57
C MET A 228 32.72 21.86 -2.71
N THR A 229 32.81 23.16 -2.95
CA THR A 229 33.77 23.74 -3.90
C THR A 229 35.21 23.43 -3.50
N ASN A 230 35.51 23.48 -2.21
CA ASN A 230 36.81 23.09 -1.65
C ASN A 230 37.16 21.62 -1.95
N LEU A 231 36.20 20.70 -1.81
CA LEU A 231 36.38 19.29 -2.14
C LEU A 231 36.66 19.09 -3.64
N GLU A 232 35.95 19.80 -4.51
CA GLU A 232 36.13 19.71 -5.96
C GLU A 232 37.52 20.18 -6.37
N LEU A 233 37.97 21.32 -5.84
CA LEU A 233 39.31 21.85 -6.08
C LEU A 233 40.40 20.89 -5.64
N GLU A 234 40.29 20.32 -4.44
CA GLU A 234 41.30 19.40 -3.92
C GLU A 234 41.40 18.11 -4.75
N LYS A 235 40.25 17.56 -5.16
CA LYS A 235 40.20 16.38 -6.03
C LYS A 235 40.84 16.67 -7.38
N SER A 236 40.48 17.78 -8.01
CA SER A 236 41.02 18.12 -9.33
C SER A 236 42.48 18.53 -9.30
N TYR A 237 42.94 19.15 -8.20
CA TYR A 237 44.37 19.36 -7.98
C TYR A 237 45.12 18.02 -7.91
N SER A 238 44.59 17.05 -7.17
CA SER A 238 45.15 15.70 -7.05
C SER A 238 45.17 14.95 -8.39
N GLU A 239 44.10 15.09 -9.19
CA GLU A 239 43.94 14.45 -10.51
C GLU A 239 44.61 15.22 -11.66
N LYS A 240 45.13 16.42 -11.39
CA LYS A 240 45.71 17.36 -12.38
C LYS A 240 44.73 17.74 -13.49
N GLY A 241 43.46 17.91 -13.15
CA GLY A 241 42.38 18.31 -14.06
C GLY A 241 41.99 19.80 -13.90
N PRO A 242 41.42 20.44 -14.94
CA PRO A 242 40.83 21.77 -14.84
C PRO A 242 39.47 21.73 -14.13
N VAL A 243 39.14 22.80 -13.39
CA VAL A 243 37.82 23.04 -12.77
C VAL A 243 37.41 24.47 -13.08
N ASP A 244 36.19 24.65 -13.56
CA ASP A 244 35.58 25.96 -13.72
C ASP A 244 34.80 26.30 -12.45
N ILE A 245 35.10 27.46 -11.86
CA ILE A 245 34.47 27.93 -10.62
C ILE A 245 33.96 29.34 -10.85
N ASP A 246 32.69 29.54 -10.54
CA ASP A 246 32.08 30.86 -10.55
C ASP A 246 32.42 31.60 -9.26
N ILE A 247 33.12 32.73 -9.39
CA ILE A 247 33.44 33.63 -8.29
C ILE A 247 32.45 34.80 -8.34
N ALA A 248 31.66 34.97 -7.29
CA ALA A 248 30.67 36.04 -7.16
C ALA A 248 31.28 37.39 -6.76
#